data_AF-A0AA39M0M2-F1
#
_entry.id   AF-A0AA39M0M2-F1
#
_cell.length_a   1.000
_cell.length_b   1.000
_cell.length_c   1.000
_cell.angle_alpha   90.00
_cell.angle_beta   90.00
_cell.angle_gamma   90.00
#
_symmetry.space_group_name_H-M   'P 1'
#
loop_
_entity.id
_entity.type
_entity.pdbx_description
1 polymer ?
#
loop_
_entity_poly.entity_id
_entity_poly.type
_entity_poly.pdbx_seq_one_letter_code
_entity_poly.pdbx_strand_id
1 'polypeptide(L)'
;MRNRAGLKTMFALSRSLVKVATLQASRTRMLHKGVDSTPPFRFMPVWQRIGMYLFIATASLSYPTYVLLNLDNMRPRPENVLSPEVAEQIKGRRLQREAAQKY
;
A
#
# COMPACT_ATOMS: atom_id res chain seq x y z
N MET A 1 -30.84 -4.06 59.52
CA MET A 1 -30.31 -4.54 58.23
C MET A 1 -30.89 -3.69 57.11
N ARG A 2 -30.10 -2.80 56.47
CA ARG A 2 -30.61 -1.87 55.43
C ARG A 2 -30.73 -2.60 54.09
N ASN A 3 -31.87 -2.40 53.44
CA ASN A 3 -32.39 -3.12 52.29
C ASN A 3 -31.53 -2.87 51.02
N ARG A 4 -30.44 -3.64 50.85
CA ARG A 4 -29.50 -3.52 49.70
C ARG A 4 -30.10 -3.98 48.36
N ALA A 5 -31.29 -4.59 48.36
CA ALA A 5 -31.94 -5.09 47.16
C ALA A 5 -32.53 -3.96 46.29
N GLY A 6 -33.20 -2.98 46.90
CA GLY A 6 -33.87 -1.88 46.17
C GLY A 6 -32.90 -0.90 45.50
N LEU A 7 -31.70 -0.73 46.06
CA LEU A 7 -30.68 0.13 45.45
C LEU A 7 -30.12 -0.50 44.16
N LYS A 8 -29.93 -1.83 44.16
CA LYS A 8 -29.44 -2.57 42.98
C LYS A 8 -30.45 -2.57 41.82
N THR A 9 -31.75 -2.67 42.11
CA THR A 9 -32.79 -2.64 41.08
C THR A 9 -32.95 -1.25 40.47
N MET A 10 -32.87 -0.18 41.27
CA MET A 10 -32.85 1.20 40.76
C MET A 10 -31.62 1.52 39.90
N PHE A 11 -30.43 1.04 40.29
CA PHE A 11 -29.22 1.18 39.46
C PHE A 11 -29.27 0.33 38.18
N ALA A 12 -29.97 -0.80 38.19
CA ALA A 12 -30.16 -1.63 36.99
C ALA A 12 -31.14 -0.97 36.00
N LEU A 13 -32.25 -0.40 36.50
CA LEU A 13 -33.20 0.35 35.67
C LEU A 13 -32.56 1.58 35.04
N SER A 14 -31.81 2.37 35.82
CA SER A 14 -31.15 3.58 35.29
C SER A 14 -30.10 3.26 34.22
N ARG A 15 -29.33 2.17 34.38
CA ARG A 15 -28.39 1.69 33.35
C ARG A 15 -29.10 1.21 32.08
N SER A 16 -30.27 0.60 32.20
CA SER A 16 -31.10 0.18 31.06
C SER A 16 -31.64 1.40 30.29
N LEU A 17 -32.16 2.40 31.00
CA LEU A 17 -32.68 3.63 30.39
C LEU A 17 -31.59 4.45 29.71
N VAL A 18 -30.39 4.52 30.31
CA VAL A 18 -29.23 5.16 29.68
C VAL A 18 -28.81 4.43 28.41
N LYS A 19 -28.85 3.09 28.39
CA LYS A 19 -28.56 2.30 27.16
C LYS A 19 -29.59 2.54 26.06
N VAL A 20 -30.87 2.66 26.40
CA VAL A 20 -31.92 2.95 25.42
C VAL A 20 -31.77 4.38 24.89
N ALA A 21 -31.49 5.35 25.76
CA ALA A 21 -31.27 6.74 25.38
C ALA A 21 -30.03 6.93 24.49
N THR A 22 -28.93 6.20 24.75
CA THR A 22 -27.73 6.25 23.89
C THR A 22 -27.96 5.60 22.53
N LEU A 23 -28.73 4.50 22.46
CA LEU A 23 -29.12 3.87 21.20
C LEU A 23 -30.04 4.78 20.36
N GLN A 24 -30.98 5.47 21.01
CA GLN A 24 -31.91 6.38 20.35
C GLN A 24 -31.20 7.66 19.87
N ALA A 25 -30.29 8.23 20.66
CA ALA A 25 -29.47 9.37 20.25
C ALA A 25 -28.49 9.03 19.11
N SER A 26 -28.02 7.78 19.04
CA SER A 26 -27.20 7.29 17.92
C SER A 26 -28.03 7.12 16.65
N ARG A 27 -29.27 6.60 16.76
CA ARG A 27 -30.21 6.47 15.63
C ARG A 27 -30.61 7.81 15.02
N THR A 28 -30.89 8.83 15.83
CA THR A 28 -31.27 10.16 15.31
C THR A 28 -30.09 10.88 14.64
N ARG A 29 -28.85 10.69 15.12
CA ARG A 29 -27.65 11.21 14.45
C ARG A 29 -27.35 10.51 13.12
N MET A 30 -27.65 9.21 12.99
CA MET A 30 -27.53 8.48 11.71
C MET A 30 -28.56 8.95 10.66
N LEU A 31 -29.71 9.48 11.08
CA LEU A 31 -30.74 10.01 10.18
C LEU A 31 -30.46 11.45 9.74
N HIS A 32 -29.93 12.30 10.63
CA HIS A 32 -29.62 13.70 10.32
C HIS A 32 -28.22 13.90 9.69
N LYS A 33 -27.32 12.93 9.88
CA LYS A 33 -26.10 12.79 9.08
C LYS A 33 -26.23 11.51 8.30
N GLY A 34 -27.08 11.56 7.28
CA GLY A 34 -27.14 10.51 6.28
C GLY A 34 -25.71 10.20 5.81
N VAL A 35 -25.53 8.96 5.37
CA VAL A 35 -24.34 8.46 4.67
C VAL A 35 -23.99 9.32 3.42
N ASP A 36 -24.77 10.36 3.15
CA ASP A 36 -24.67 11.36 2.10
C ASP A 36 -24.15 12.74 2.60
N SER A 37 -23.16 12.80 3.50
CA SER A 37 -22.44 14.07 3.80
C SER A 37 -21.22 14.29 2.90
N THR A 38 -21.24 13.69 1.71
CA THR A 38 -20.55 14.17 0.52
C THR A 38 -21.58 14.13 -0.59
N PRO A 39 -21.76 15.19 -1.39
CA PRO A 39 -22.61 15.11 -2.59
C PRO A 39 -22.20 13.83 -3.34
N PRO A 40 -23.16 12.96 -3.76
CA PRO A 40 -22.80 11.73 -4.44
C PRO A 40 -21.88 12.12 -5.59
N PHE A 41 -20.68 11.55 -5.62
CA PHE A 41 -19.77 11.70 -6.75
C PHE A 41 -20.64 11.51 -7.99
N ARG A 42 -20.74 12.54 -8.83
CA ARG A 42 -21.60 12.52 -10.03
C ARG A 42 -21.41 11.16 -10.69
N PHE A 43 -22.51 10.43 -10.91
CA PHE A 43 -22.46 9.05 -11.37
C PHE A 43 -21.42 8.92 -12.49
N MET A 44 -20.34 8.20 -12.19
CA MET A 44 -19.24 7.98 -13.10
C MET A 44 -19.35 6.53 -13.59
N PRO A 45 -19.62 6.31 -14.89
CA PRO A 45 -19.59 4.99 -15.49
C PRO A 45 -18.30 4.25 -15.14
N VAL A 46 -18.39 2.93 -14.97
CA VAL A 46 -17.25 2.07 -14.59
C VAL A 46 -16.05 2.29 -15.52
N TRP A 47 -16.29 2.46 -16.82
CA TRP A 47 -15.25 2.74 -17.81
C TRP A 47 -14.49 4.04 -17.57
N GLN A 48 -15.17 5.09 -17.13
CA GLN A 48 -14.52 6.36 -16.80
C GLN A 48 -13.64 6.22 -15.55
N ARG A 49 -14.09 5.42 -14.56
CA ARG A 49 -13.29 5.10 -13.38
C ARG A 49 -12.04 4.31 -13.75
N ILE A 50 -12.17 3.27 -14.59
CA ILE A 50 -11.04 2.48 -15.09
C ILE A 50 -10.06 3.39 -15.86
N GLY A 51 -10.58 4.23 -16.76
CA GLY A 51 -9.77 5.17 -17.53
C GLY A 51 -8.99 6.14 -16.64
N MET A 52 -9.61 6.66 -15.58
CA MET A 52 -8.94 7.54 -14.62
C MET A 52 -7.81 6.83 -13.89
N TYR A 53 -8.01 5.58 -13.45
CA TYR A 53 -6.96 4.79 -12.81
C TYR A 53 -5.79 4.52 -13.76
N LEU A 54 -6.07 4.12 -15.00
CA LEU A 54 -5.04 3.90 -16.01
C LEU A 54 -4.28 5.19 -16.32
N PHE A 55 -4.98 6.31 -16.46
CA PHE A 55 -4.35 7.61 -16.69
C PHE A 55 -3.39 8.00 -15.55
N ILE A 56 -3.84 7.89 -14.29
CA ILE A 56 -3.01 8.20 -13.12
C ILE A 56 -1.79 7.27 -13.07
N ALA A 57 -2.01 5.96 -13.27
CA ALA A 57 -0.93 4.98 -13.26
C ALA A 57 0.10 5.28 -14.36
N THR A 58 -0.35 5.47 -15.60
CA THR A 58 0.54 5.77 -16.74
C THR A 58 1.27 7.10 -16.54
N ALA A 59 0.58 8.16 -16.11
CA ALA A 59 1.21 9.45 -15.85
C ALA A 59 2.30 9.33 -14.77
N SER A 60 1.99 8.65 -13.66
CA SER A 60 2.92 8.48 -12.54
C SER A 60 4.10 7.56 -12.87
N LEU A 61 3.89 6.55 -13.73
CA LEU A 61 4.92 5.59 -14.13
C LEU A 61 5.73 6.03 -15.36
N SER A 62 5.20 6.92 -16.20
CA SER A 62 5.82 7.32 -17.48
C SER A 62 7.28 7.77 -17.32
N TYR A 63 7.53 8.73 -16.43
CA TYR A 63 8.86 9.26 -16.20
C TYR A 63 9.83 8.28 -15.54
N PRO A 64 9.52 7.61 -14.41
CA PRO A 64 10.45 6.66 -13.82
C PRO A 64 10.73 5.47 -14.76
N THR A 65 9.75 5.00 -15.53
CA THR A 65 9.98 3.95 -16.52
C THR A 65 10.95 4.42 -17.63
N TYR A 66 10.75 5.64 -18.17
CA TYR A 66 11.69 6.20 -19.14
C TYR A 66 13.10 6.33 -18.57
N VAL A 67 13.23 6.85 -17.34
CA VAL A 67 14.52 7.03 -16.67
C VAL A 67 15.24 5.71 -16.52
N LEU A 68 14.55 4.67 -16.01
CA LEU A 68 15.15 3.35 -15.81
C LEU A 68 15.62 2.71 -17.12
N LEU A 69 14.83 2.85 -18.19
CA LEU A 69 15.20 2.31 -19.51
C LEU A 69 16.34 3.10 -20.16
N ASN A 70 16.46 4.39 -19.86
CA ASN A 70 17.48 5.28 -20.43
C ASN A 70 18.71 5.47 -19.52
N LEU A 71 18.84 4.67 -18.45
CA LEU A 71 19.90 4.83 -17.46
C LEU A 71 21.30 4.74 -18.07
N ASP A 72 21.51 3.84 -19.03
CA ASP A 72 22.83 3.64 -19.65
C ASP A 72 23.26 4.85 -20.49
N ASN A 73 22.30 5.59 -21.06
CA ASN A 73 22.58 6.83 -21.79
C ASN A 73 22.80 8.03 -20.86
N MET A 74 22.08 8.09 -19.73
CA MET A 74 22.21 9.18 -18.76
C MET A 74 23.44 9.02 -17.85
N ARG A 75 23.84 7.78 -17.59
CA ARG A 75 25.01 7.43 -16.78
C ARG A 75 25.83 6.40 -17.56
N PRO A 76 26.72 6.86 -18.45
CA PRO A 76 27.65 5.98 -19.13
C PRO A 76 28.35 5.11 -18.09
N ARG A 77 28.24 3.79 -18.26
CA ARG A 77 28.89 2.86 -17.34
C ARG A 77 30.40 3.10 -17.43
N PRO A 78 31.12 3.11 -16.30
CA PRO A 78 32.58 3.06 -16.37
C PRO A 78 32.95 1.84 -17.21
N GLU A 79 33.91 1.99 -18.11
CA GLU A 79 34.38 0.88 -18.92
C GLU A 79 34.76 -0.25 -17.97
N ASN A 80 34.13 -1.41 -18.12
CA ASN A 80 34.35 -2.57 -17.24
C ASN A 80 35.64 -3.29 -17.67
N VAL A 81 36.74 -2.53 -17.70
CA VAL A 81 38.06 -3.02 -18.09
C VAL A 81 38.69 -3.60 -16.84
N LEU A 82 38.93 -4.91 -16.87
CA LEU A 82 39.75 -5.56 -15.87
C LEU A 82 41.15 -4.96 -15.92
N SER A 83 41.78 -4.77 -14.76
CA SER A 83 43.22 -4.45 -14.75
C SER A 83 43.96 -5.53 -15.54
N PRO A 84 45.01 -5.15 -16.30
CA PRO A 84 45.70 -6.09 -17.18
C PRO A 84 46.22 -7.32 -16.42
N GLU A 85 46.66 -7.12 -15.18
CA GLU A 85 47.09 -8.17 -14.26
C GLU A 85 45.97 -9.19 -13.96
N VAL A 86 44.76 -8.73 -13.65
CA VAL A 86 43.62 -9.62 -13.36
C VAL A 86 43.15 -10.35 -14.62
N ALA A 87 43.21 -9.69 -15.78
CA ALA A 87 42.89 -10.32 -17.07
C ALA A 87 43.86 -11.47 -17.39
N GLU A 88 45.16 -11.31 -17.11
CA GLU A 88 46.16 -12.37 -17.26
C GLU A 88 45.95 -13.52 -16.28
N GLN A 89 45.63 -13.23 -15.02
CA GLN A 89 45.31 -14.27 -14.02
C GLN A 89 44.08 -15.09 -14.43
N ILE A 90 43.04 -14.45 -14.98
CA ILE A 90 41.84 -15.15 -15.47
C ILE A 90 42.18 -16.04 -16.66
N LYS A 91 43.00 -15.57 -17.60
CA LYS A 91 43.48 -16.38 -18.74
C LYS A 91 44.26 -17.61 -18.25
N GLY A 92 45.18 -17.42 -17.31
CA GLY A 92 45.95 -18.52 -16.72
C GLY A 92 45.07 -19.58 -16.06
N ARG A 93 44.06 -19.15 -15.27
CA ARG A 93 43.10 -20.06 -14.65
C ARG A 93 42.21 -20.78 -15.67
N ARG A 94 41.89 -20.16 -16.81
CA ARG A 94 41.14 -20.78 -17.91
C ARG A 94 41.94 -21.93 -18.53
N LEU A 95 43.20 -21.67 -18.86
CA LEU A 95 44.10 -22.66 -19.46
C LEU A 95 44.31 -23.87 -18.53
N GLN A 96 44.44 -23.65 -17.23
CA GLN A 96 44.55 -24.74 -16.25
C GLN A 96 43.29 -25.62 -16.21
N ARG A 97 42.10 -25.03 -16.32
CA ARG A 97 40.84 -25.78 -16.35
C ARG A 97 40.66 -26.56 -17.65
N GLU A 98 41.00 -25.95 -18.78
CA GLU A 98 40.97 -26.60 -20.10
C GLU A 98 41.99 -27.75 -20.19
N ALA A 99 43.17 -27.59 -19.59
CA ALA A 99 44.16 -28.66 -19.50
C ALA A 99 43.68 -29.80 -18.59
N ALA A 100 43.06 -29.48 -17.45
CA ALA A 100 42.52 -30.48 -16.53
C ALA A 100 41.30 -31.25 -17.08
N GLN A 101 40.55 -30.66 -18.04
CA GLN A 101 39.43 -31.33 -18.73
C GLN A 101 39.85 -32.21 -19.91
N LYS A 102 41.10 -32.07 -20.39
CA LYS A 102 41.62 -32.85 -21.53
C LYS A 102 42.23 -34.20 -21.12
N TYR A 103 42.37 -34.45 -19.83
CA TYR A 103 42.77 -35.74 -19.25
C TYR A 103 41.60 -36.36 -18.49
#